data_AF-A0A3D8MBI6-F1
#
_entry.id   AF-A0A3D8MBI6-F1
#
_cell.length_a   1.000
_cell.length_b   1.000
_cell.length_c   1.000
_cell.angle_alpha   90.00
_cell.angle_beta   90.00
_cell.angle_gamma   90.00
#
_symmetry.space_group_name_H-M   'P 1'
#
loop_
_entity.id
_entity.type
_entity.pdbx_description
1 polymer ?
#
loop_
_entity_poly.entity_id
_entity_poly.type
_entity_poly.pdbx_seq_one_letter_code
_entity_poly.pdbx_strand_id
1 'polypeptide(L)'
;MSNNSPIMKEIKREICKRYWYARFDFIFNHLLLLIMVVASSYPAFAQIFSQGNEKYTAAIAAIPAFILLFQRTFKWEQRGEWHWEYHRRLIALSREVRDQNLPLQQASIKLTLLEQEFAGTFPGVNYSAGKEPKT
;
A
#
# COMPACT_ATOMS: atom_id res chain seq x y z
N MET A 1 -14.68 -30.06 -5.14
CA MET A 1 -15.31 -28.83 -5.68
C MET A 1 -14.31 -28.11 -6.57
N SER A 2 -14.74 -27.61 -7.73
CA SER A 2 -13.87 -27.21 -8.84
C SER A 2 -12.93 -26.05 -8.47
N ASN A 3 -11.63 -26.33 -8.41
CA ASN A 3 -10.53 -25.37 -8.27
C ASN A 3 -10.44 -24.37 -9.45
N ASN A 4 -11.35 -24.48 -10.44
CA ASN A 4 -11.45 -23.68 -11.66
C ASN A 4 -12.68 -22.75 -11.71
N SER A 5 -13.43 -22.60 -10.61
CA SER A 5 -14.52 -21.63 -10.53
C SER A 5 -14.04 -20.21 -10.88
N PRO A 6 -14.80 -19.43 -11.70
CA PRO A 6 -14.41 -18.08 -12.10
C PRO A 6 -14.13 -17.16 -10.89
N ILE A 7 -14.94 -17.29 -9.83
CA ILE A 7 -14.78 -16.53 -8.57
C ILE A 7 -13.45 -16.87 -7.88
N MET A 8 -13.04 -18.14 -7.91
CA MET A 8 -11.76 -18.54 -7.31
C MET A 8 -10.57 -17.98 -8.12
N LYS A 9 -10.69 -17.90 -9.45
CA LYS A 9 -9.67 -17.26 -10.29
C LYS A 9 -9.57 -15.76 -10.03
N GLU A 10 -10.70 -15.10 -9.81
CA GLU A 10 -10.78 -13.69 -9.45
C GLU A 10 -10.13 -13.42 -8.09
N ILE A 11 -10.49 -14.17 -7.04
CA ILE A 11 -9.87 -14.05 -5.71
C ILE A 11 -8.35 -14.25 -5.80
N LYS A 12 -7.87 -15.28 -6.51
CA LYS A 12 -6.43 -15.51 -6.70
C LYS A 12 -5.73 -14.36 -7.43
N ARG A 13 -6.38 -13.78 -8.44
CA ARG A 13 -5.86 -12.63 -9.19
C ARG A 13 -5.76 -11.39 -8.29
N GLU A 14 -6.78 -11.10 -7.51
CA GLU A 14 -6.75 -9.98 -6.55
C GLU A 14 -5.70 -10.20 -5.47
N ILE A 15 -5.55 -11.40 -4.92
CA ILE A 15 -4.47 -11.74 -3.96
C ILE A 15 -3.09 -11.39 -4.56
N CYS A 16 -2.81 -11.84 -5.78
CA CYS A 16 -1.50 -11.60 -6.42
C CYS A 16 -1.25 -10.10 -6.65
N LYS A 17 -2.25 -9.37 -7.16
CA LYS A 17 -2.14 -7.92 -7.38
C LYS A 17 -1.90 -7.17 -6.09
N ARG A 18 -2.70 -7.43 -5.04
CA ARG A 18 -2.59 -6.73 -3.75
C ARG A 18 -1.27 -7.00 -3.07
N TYR A 19 -0.75 -8.22 -3.18
CA TYR A 19 0.61 -8.54 -2.72
C TYR A 19 1.68 -7.70 -3.44
N TRP A 20 1.59 -7.58 -4.76
CA TRP A 20 2.57 -6.81 -5.53
C TRP A 20 2.53 -5.32 -5.18
N TYR A 21 1.33 -4.73 -5.08
CA TYR A 21 1.17 -3.34 -4.64
C TYR A 21 1.67 -3.11 -3.22
N ALA A 22 1.36 -4.01 -2.29
CA ALA A 22 1.85 -3.93 -0.90
C ALA A 22 3.39 -3.93 -0.84
N ARG A 23 4.05 -4.80 -1.62
CA ARG A 23 5.52 -4.83 -1.70
C ARG A 23 6.08 -3.59 -2.37
N PHE A 24 5.46 -3.13 -3.44
CA PHE A 24 5.91 -1.93 -4.15
C PHE A 24 5.88 -0.71 -3.22
N ASP A 25 4.76 -0.47 -2.55
CA ASP A 25 4.61 0.67 -1.62
C ASP A 25 5.59 0.58 -0.46
N PHE A 26 5.80 -0.62 0.10
CA PHE A 26 6.76 -0.85 1.17
C PHE A 26 8.21 -0.56 0.73
N ILE A 27 8.63 -1.13 -0.41
CA ILE A 27 9.99 -0.95 -0.94
C ILE A 27 10.22 0.51 -1.30
N PHE A 28 9.26 1.14 -1.97
CA PHE A 28 9.38 2.54 -2.36
C PHE A 28 9.49 3.46 -1.14
N ASN A 29 8.70 3.22 -0.08
CA ASN A 29 8.83 3.95 1.17
C ASN A 29 10.23 3.81 1.80
N HIS A 30 10.78 2.59 1.83
CA HIS A 30 12.12 2.34 2.38
C HIS A 30 13.22 2.98 1.53
N LEU A 31 13.09 2.98 0.21
CA LEU A 31 14.03 3.65 -0.68
C LEU A 31 14.03 5.17 -0.45
N LEU A 32 12.85 5.78 -0.27
CA LEU A 32 12.75 7.20 0.05
C LEU A 32 13.40 7.54 1.39
N LEU A 33 13.20 6.71 2.42
CA LEU A 33 13.85 6.87 3.72
C LEU A 33 15.38 6.71 3.61
N LEU A 34 15.86 5.75 2.83
CA LEU A 34 17.29 5.58 2.58
C LEU A 34 17.89 6.81 1.89
N ILE A 35 17.24 7.33 0.85
CA ILE A 35 17.66 8.56 0.16
C ILE A 35 17.69 9.73 1.13
N MET A 36 16.68 9.85 2.01
CA MET A 36 16.63 10.89 3.03
C MET A 36 17.84 10.81 3.97
N VAL A 37 18.21 9.63 4.44
CA VAL A 37 19.37 9.43 5.34
C VAL A 37 20.69 9.76 4.64
N VAL A 38 20.85 9.37 3.38
CA VAL A 38 22.05 9.69 2.60
C VAL A 38 22.13 11.20 2.32
N ALA A 39 21.02 11.81 1.92
CA ALA A 39 20.94 13.23 1.63
C ALA A 39 21.16 14.10 2.88
N SER A 40 20.64 13.68 4.04
CA SER A 40 20.87 14.40 5.32
C SER A 40 22.32 14.31 5.79
N SER A 41 23.04 13.24 5.41
CA SER A 41 24.45 13.05 5.76
C SER A 41 25.42 13.79 4.82
N TYR A 42 24.98 14.15 3.61
CA TYR A 42 25.83 14.79 2.59
C TYR A 42 26.47 16.12 3.03
N PRO A 43 25.76 17.06 3.69
CA PRO A 43 26.37 18.31 4.14
C PRO A 43 27.54 18.11 5.10
N ALA A 44 27.48 17.08 5.96
CA ALA A 44 28.56 16.74 6.88
C ALA A 44 29.80 16.26 6.12
N PHE A 45 29.63 15.41 5.10
CA PHE A 45 30.73 15.00 4.23
C PHE A 45 31.32 16.16 3.43
N ALA A 46 30.46 17.03 2.87
CA ALA A 46 30.90 18.18 2.09
C ALA A 46 31.75 19.16 2.90
N GLN A 47 31.44 19.34 4.20
CA GLN A 47 32.24 20.15 5.12
C GLN A 47 33.61 19.52 5.42
N ILE A 48 33.67 18.20 5.64
CA ILE A 48 34.92 17.50 5.97
C ILE A 48 35.92 17.53 4.80
N PHE A 49 35.44 17.38 3.57
CA PHE A 49 36.31 17.26 2.40
C PHE A 49 36.64 18.59 1.72
N SER A 50 36.11 19.73 2.19
CA SER A 50 36.31 21.08 1.60
C SER A 50 36.14 21.16 0.07
N GLN A 51 35.42 20.22 -0.54
CA GLN A 51 35.20 20.10 -1.99
C GLN A 51 33.76 20.39 -2.39
N GLY A 52 32.91 20.82 -1.46
CA GLY A 52 31.49 21.03 -1.70
C GLY A 52 31.21 22.34 -2.46
N ASN A 53 30.80 22.24 -3.71
CA ASN A 53 30.19 23.37 -4.41
C ASN A 53 28.82 23.68 -3.77
N GLU A 54 28.70 24.89 -3.22
CA GLU A 54 27.57 25.36 -2.39
C GLU A 54 26.20 25.13 -3.02
N LYS A 55 26.10 25.22 -4.36
CA LYS A 55 24.86 25.02 -5.10
C LYS A 55 24.35 23.58 -4.99
N TYR A 56 25.24 22.60 -5.04
CA TYR A 56 24.86 21.19 -4.91
C TYR A 56 24.51 20.83 -3.46
N THR A 57 25.23 21.40 -2.49
CA THR A 57 24.93 21.20 -1.07
C THR A 57 23.55 21.72 -0.71
N ALA A 58 23.17 22.91 -1.19
CA ALA A 58 21.84 23.47 -0.98
C ALA A 58 20.74 22.63 -1.64
N ALA A 59 20.95 22.14 -2.87
CA ALA A 59 19.99 21.28 -3.56
C ALA A 59 19.78 19.95 -2.83
N ILE A 60 20.85 19.31 -2.36
CA ILE A 60 20.77 18.02 -1.65
C ILE A 60 20.14 18.20 -0.27
N ALA A 61 20.40 19.32 0.42
CA ALA A 61 19.79 19.62 1.71
C ALA A 61 18.26 19.80 1.64
N ALA A 62 17.70 20.13 0.47
CA ALA A 62 16.26 20.24 0.28
C ALA A 62 15.55 18.89 0.06
N ILE A 63 16.29 17.83 -0.31
CA ILE A 63 15.73 16.50 -0.63
C ILE A 63 14.95 15.91 0.55
N PRO A 64 15.44 15.91 1.81
CA PRO A 64 14.67 15.42 2.96
C PRO A 64 13.31 16.11 3.12
N ALA A 65 13.26 17.44 3.03
CA ALA A 65 12.03 18.20 3.16
C ALA A 65 11.01 17.84 2.06
N PHE A 66 11.48 17.66 0.83
CA PHE A 66 10.67 17.21 -0.29
C PHE A 66 10.12 15.79 -0.08
N ILE A 67 10.96 14.87 0.40
CA ILE A 67 10.54 13.49 0.68
C ILE A 67 9.49 13.44 1.80
N LEU A 68 9.63 14.25 2.86
CA LEU A 68 8.62 14.35 3.91
C LEU A 68 7.26 14.83 3.37
N LEU A 69 7.27 15.82 2.48
CA LEU A 69 6.05 16.29 1.81
C LEU A 69 5.43 15.19 0.94
N PHE A 70 6.26 14.43 0.23
CA PHE A 70 5.81 13.26 -0.51
C PHE A 70 5.16 12.24 0.42
N GLN A 71 5.85 11.77 1.45
CA GLN A 71 5.30 10.79 2.40
C GLN A 71 3.97 11.25 3.02
N ARG A 72 3.84 12.53 3.39
CA ARG A 72 2.61 13.08 3.98
C ARG A 72 1.43 13.11 3.01
N THR A 73 1.67 13.51 1.76
CA THR A 73 0.63 13.61 0.73
C THR A 73 0.08 12.25 0.34
N PHE A 74 1.01 11.32 0.20
CA PHE A 74 0.78 10.09 -0.49
C PHE A 74 0.49 8.93 0.48
N LYS A 75 1.06 8.96 1.69
CA LYS A 75 0.79 8.01 2.79
C LYS A 75 1.11 6.55 2.42
N TRP A 76 2.29 6.31 1.83
CA TRP A 76 2.72 5.01 1.30
C TRP A 76 2.74 3.90 2.32
N GLU A 77 3.13 4.22 3.55
CA GLU A 77 3.08 3.28 4.67
C GLU A 77 1.65 2.80 4.92
N GLN A 78 0.70 3.75 5.06
CA GLN A 78 -0.71 3.42 5.27
C GLN A 78 -1.31 2.66 4.07
N ARG A 79 -0.91 2.99 2.82
CA ARG A 79 -1.35 2.25 1.62
C ARG A 79 -0.82 0.83 1.60
N GLY A 80 0.46 0.66 1.95
CA GLY A 80 1.07 -0.66 2.09
C GLY A 80 0.36 -1.50 3.13
N GLU A 81 0.09 -0.95 4.32
CA GLU A 81 -0.68 -1.62 5.38
C GLU A 81 -2.10 -1.99 4.92
N TRP A 82 -2.79 -1.07 4.24
CA TRP A 82 -4.12 -1.33 3.68
C TRP A 82 -4.10 -2.48 2.68
N HIS A 83 -3.11 -2.52 1.76
CA HIS A 83 -2.97 -3.61 0.80
C HIS A 83 -2.66 -4.95 1.48
N TRP A 84 -1.84 -4.95 2.53
CA TRP A 84 -1.55 -6.14 3.32
C TRP A 84 -2.77 -6.65 4.07
N GLU A 85 -3.54 -5.77 4.70
CA GLU A 85 -4.75 -6.14 5.41
C GLU A 85 -5.80 -6.71 4.44
N TYR A 86 -6.00 -6.04 3.30
CA TYR A 86 -6.92 -6.53 2.29
C TYR A 86 -6.49 -7.91 1.73
N HIS A 87 -5.19 -8.08 1.48
CA HIS A 87 -4.61 -9.37 1.08
C HIS A 87 -4.83 -10.49 2.11
N ARG A 88 -4.65 -10.21 3.42
CA ARG A 88 -4.91 -11.19 4.49
C ARG A 88 -6.37 -11.65 4.49
N ARG A 89 -7.31 -10.72 4.33
CA ARG A 89 -8.74 -11.06 4.27
C ARG A 89 -9.13 -11.84 3.01
N LEU A 90 -8.54 -11.52 1.85
CA LEU A 90 -8.72 -12.32 0.63
C LEU A 90 -8.17 -13.74 0.79
N ILE A 91 -7.02 -13.92 1.47
CA ILE A 91 -6.51 -15.25 1.79
C ILE A 91 -7.46 -16.00 2.72
N ALA A 92 -8.00 -15.35 3.75
CA ALA A 92 -8.97 -15.95 4.65
C ALA A 92 -10.22 -16.43 3.88
N LEU A 93 -10.79 -15.58 3.01
CA LEU A 93 -11.90 -15.96 2.14
C LEU A 93 -11.55 -17.14 1.22
N SER A 94 -10.33 -17.15 0.66
CA SER A 94 -9.88 -18.27 -0.18
C SER A 94 -9.81 -19.59 0.59
N ARG A 95 -9.42 -19.55 1.87
CA ARG A 95 -9.38 -20.72 2.76
C ARG A 95 -10.78 -21.15 3.16
N GLU A 96 -11.70 -20.22 3.44
CA GLU A 96 -13.10 -20.57 3.70
C GLU A 96 -13.74 -21.31 2.52
N VAL A 97 -13.53 -20.83 1.30
CA VAL A 97 -14.07 -21.49 0.10
C VAL A 97 -13.45 -22.87 -0.13
N ARG A 98 -12.13 -23.01 0.13
CA ARG A 98 -11.40 -24.27 -0.08
C ARG A 98 -11.67 -25.32 1.00
N ASP A 99 -11.60 -24.91 2.26
CA ASP A 99 -11.53 -25.82 3.42
C ASP A 99 -12.89 -25.97 4.12
N GLN A 100 -13.77 -24.95 4.05
CA GLN A 100 -15.10 -24.98 4.67
C GLN A 100 -16.23 -25.26 3.66
N ASN A 101 -15.88 -25.54 2.41
CA ASN A 101 -16.82 -25.79 1.31
C ASN A 101 -17.90 -24.70 1.17
N LEU A 102 -17.50 -23.43 1.40
CA LEU A 102 -18.43 -22.30 1.33
C LEU A 102 -19.08 -22.24 -0.07
N PRO A 103 -20.42 -22.11 -0.18
CA PRO A 103 -21.09 -22.01 -1.46
C PRO A 103 -20.56 -20.84 -2.30
N LEU A 104 -20.41 -21.04 -3.61
CA LEU A 104 -19.86 -20.04 -4.51
C LEU A 104 -20.66 -18.72 -4.50
N GLN A 105 -21.99 -18.78 -4.36
CA GLN A 105 -22.79 -17.56 -4.24
C GLN A 105 -22.45 -16.75 -2.98
N GLN A 106 -22.26 -17.44 -1.85
CA GLN A 106 -21.88 -16.78 -0.60
C GLN A 106 -20.47 -16.19 -0.67
N ALA A 107 -19.55 -16.86 -1.37
CA ALA A 107 -18.20 -16.36 -1.60
C ALA A 107 -18.20 -15.05 -2.40
N SER A 108 -19.05 -14.96 -3.44
CA SER A 108 -19.23 -13.74 -4.24
C SER A 108 -19.77 -12.58 -3.40
N ILE A 109 -20.81 -12.83 -2.60
CA ILE A 109 -21.39 -11.81 -1.72
C ILE A 109 -20.35 -11.32 -0.70
N LYS A 110 -19.59 -12.23 -0.06
CA LYS A 110 -18.52 -11.88 0.87
C LYS A 110 -17.42 -11.06 0.20
N LEU A 111 -17.05 -11.39 -1.03
CA LEU A 111 -16.04 -10.64 -1.79
C LEU A 111 -16.52 -9.19 -2.03
N THR A 112 -17.76 -9.00 -2.50
CA THR A 112 -18.32 -7.67 -2.72
C THR A 112 -18.41 -6.85 -1.43
N LEU A 113 -18.83 -7.46 -0.32
CA LEU A 113 -18.87 -6.78 0.98
C LEU A 113 -17.47 -6.37 1.45
N LEU A 114 -16.48 -7.24 1.25
CA LEU A 114 -15.10 -6.96 1.58
C LEU A 114 -14.55 -5.79 0.73
N GLU A 115 -14.85 -5.76 -0.57
CA GLU A 115 -14.49 -4.64 -1.44
C GLU A 115 -15.11 -3.32 -0.99
N GLN A 116 -16.38 -3.33 -0.59
CA GLN A 116 -17.07 -2.14 -0.09
C GLN A 116 -16.47 -1.62 1.23
N GLU A 117 -16.18 -2.51 2.18
CA GLU A 117 -15.55 -2.17 3.46
C GLU A 117 -14.15 -1.55 3.23
N PHE A 118 -13.37 -2.13 2.33
CA PHE A 118 -12.00 -1.69 2.07
C PHE A 118 -11.94 -0.44 1.18
N ALA A 119 -12.87 -0.28 0.23
CA ALA A 119 -12.93 0.93 -0.59
C ALA A 119 -13.12 2.20 0.25
N GLY A 120 -13.88 2.11 1.35
CA GLY A 120 -14.10 3.23 2.27
C GLY A 120 -12.90 3.58 3.16
N THR A 121 -11.91 2.69 3.27
CA THR A 121 -10.75 2.85 4.17
C THR A 121 -9.45 3.15 3.44
N PHE A 122 -9.49 3.32 2.12
CA PHE A 122 -8.28 3.51 1.32
C PHE A 122 -7.57 4.85 1.64
N PRO A 123 -6.28 4.82 2.03
CA PRO A 123 -5.61 6.03 2.50
C PRO A 123 -5.28 7.02 1.37
N GLY A 124 -5.62 8.28 1.62
CA GLY A 124 -5.40 9.40 0.70
C GLY A 124 -6.52 9.63 -0.30
N VAL A 125 -7.63 8.88 -0.20
CA VAL A 125 -8.85 9.15 -0.95
C VAL A 125 -9.98 9.27 0.07
N ASN A 126 -10.50 10.47 0.27
CA ASN A 126 -11.69 10.69 1.10
C ASN A 126 -12.92 10.16 0.32
N TYR A 127 -13.10 8.85 0.26
CA TYR A 127 -14.43 8.33 0.00
C TYR A 127 -15.22 8.49 1.30
N SER A 128 -16.19 9.40 1.30
CA SER A 128 -17.25 9.39 2.31
C SER A 128 -17.95 8.04 2.20
N ALA A 129 -17.54 7.07 3.00
CA ALA A 129 -18.28 5.84 3.25
C ALA A 129 -19.57 6.26 3.99
N GLY A 130 -20.56 6.67 3.22
CA GLY A 130 -21.74 7.35 3.73
C GLY A 130 -22.88 7.33 2.73
N LYS A 131 -23.28 6.14 2.29
CA LYS A 131 -24.73 5.91 2.19
C LYS A 131 -25.14 5.27 3.51
N GLU A 132 -25.51 6.13 4.46
CA GLU A 132 -26.35 5.69 5.57
C GLU A 132 -27.55 4.95 4.98
N PRO A 133 -27.88 3.73 5.44
CA PRO A 133 -29.19 3.17 5.16
C PRO A 133 -30.20 4.09 5.87
N LYS A 134 -30.91 4.90 5.10
CA LYS A 134 -32.08 5.61 5.61
C LYS A 134 -33.06 4.55 6.13
N THR A 135 -33.22 4.56 7.45
CA THR A 135 -34.35 3.97 8.19
C THR A 135 -35.68 4.42 7.62
#